data_AF-A0A9D8ADQ6-F1
#
_entry.id   AF-A0A9D8ADQ6-F1
#
_cell.length_a   1.000
_cell.length_b   1.000
_cell.length_c   1.000
_cell.angle_alpha   90.00
_cell.angle_beta   90.00
_cell.angle_gamma   90.00
#
_symmetry.space_group_name_H-M   'P 1'
#
loop_
_entity.id
_entity.type
_entity.pdbx_description
1 polymer ?
#
loop_
_entity_poly.entity_id
_entity_poly.type
_entity_poly.pdbx_seq_one_letter_code
_entity_poly.pdbx_strand_id
1 'polypeptide(L)'
;MGKFKITFLFLIAFLSMQCVETLITVRVFANGKYHMKFRTEGDKEDVFNQDFLIPMSSPWAAEIIEKGNEDSDEIVHVIISEAVLAGNTVFHTNSNDPAPLRHPIIVQKTDRLFSTEYILRQVFNGRRVHQKYPLMAIEMQDAGNDSTGKIVETEIIMYCLDAGISDLQDIMPVKNLLKERILNHFRGVFSKAEEEGKLFGIMDDSNNENDETFVLPTQLIKTNFRPFLTDLPKNFTEACMDAMVPYIEEANVTVNLHDDTFKFAGILPGAITHTNADSISNDTLWWTFNYEHFLNDDYVIEAASIIYHPKKIQLAIVLGALSLLIALIFIFKKRQTS
;
A
#
# COMPACT_ATOMS: atom_id res chain seq x y z
N MET A 1 -19.00 -20.26 -47.10
CA MET A 1 -17.90 -19.34 -47.49
C MET A 1 -18.31 -17.93 -47.10
N GLY A 2 -17.67 -17.18 -46.23
CA GLY A 2 -16.69 -17.42 -45.17
C GLY A 2 -16.82 -16.17 -44.31
N LYS A 3 -17.30 -16.31 -43.07
CA LYS A 3 -17.58 -15.20 -42.15
C LYS A 3 -16.25 -14.70 -41.57
N PHE A 4 -15.86 -13.47 -41.87
CA PHE A 4 -14.80 -12.78 -41.15
C PHE A 4 -15.28 -12.52 -39.71
N LYS A 5 -14.77 -13.30 -38.76
CA LYS A 5 -14.81 -12.95 -37.34
C LYS A 5 -13.67 -11.97 -37.09
N ILE A 6 -14.01 -10.72 -36.85
CA ILE A 6 -13.09 -9.74 -36.27
C ILE A 6 -12.91 -10.18 -34.82
N THR A 7 -11.77 -10.81 -34.55
CA THR A 7 -11.33 -11.14 -33.20
C THR A 7 -10.74 -9.84 -32.65
N PHE A 8 -11.46 -9.17 -31.77
CA PHE A 8 -10.94 -8.01 -31.04
C PHE A 8 -9.93 -8.54 -30.02
N LEU A 9 -8.68 -8.62 -30.45
CA LEU A 9 -7.55 -8.85 -29.56
C LEU A 9 -7.39 -7.54 -28.78
N PHE A 10 -7.62 -7.57 -27.47
CA PHE A 10 -7.18 -6.51 -26.56
C PHE A 10 -5.65 -6.49 -26.62
N LEU A 11 -5.10 -5.76 -27.58
CA LEU A 11 -3.73 -5.28 -27.52
C LEU A 11 -3.75 -4.15 -26.50
N ILE A 12 -3.51 -4.49 -25.23
CA ILE A 12 -3.23 -3.48 -24.20
C ILE A 12 -1.98 -2.76 -24.70
N ALA A 13 -2.13 -1.48 -25.02
CA ALA A 13 -1.03 -0.61 -25.38
C ALA A 13 -0.13 -0.45 -24.14
N PHE A 14 0.87 -1.32 -24.05
CA PHE A 14 2.03 -1.19 -23.16
C PHE A 14 3.00 -0.20 -23.83
N LEU A 15 2.82 1.09 -23.59
CA LEU A 15 3.69 2.15 -24.12
C LEU A 15 3.89 3.25 -23.08
N SER A 16 4.76 2.98 -22.11
CA SER A 16 5.65 3.97 -21.47
C SER A 16 6.71 3.21 -20.67
N MET A 17 7.95 3.20 -21.16
CA MET A 17 9.12 2.51 -20.58
C MET A 17 9.74 3.25 -19.36
N GLN A 18 9.00 4.17 -18.75
CA GLN A 18 9.45 5.00 -17.60
C GLN A 18 8.50 4.87 -16.40
N CYS A 19 7.69 3.83 -16.33
CA CYS A 19 6.80 3.62 -15.20
C CYS A 19 6.90 2.16 -14.77
N VAL A 20 7.19 1.91 -13.50
CA VAL A 20 7.00 0.59 -12.90
C VAL A 20 5.51 0.26 -12.87
N GLU A 21 5.18 -0.93 -13.40
CA GLU A 21 3.84 -1.50 -13.33
C GLU A 21 3.85 -2.72 -12.40
N THR A 22 3.09 -2.63 -11.31
CA THR A 22 2.90 -3.74 -10.37
C THR A 22 1.53 -4.37 -10.52
N LEU A 23 1.49 -5.63 -10.96
CA LEU A 23 0.29 -6.46 -10.99
C LEU A 23 0.22 -7.38 -9.76
N ILE A 24 -0.82 -7.19 -8.96
CA ILE A 24 -1.13 -8.00 -7.78
C ILE A 24 -2.29 -8.93 -8.12
N THR A 25 -2.07 -10.23 -8.13
CA THR A 25 -3.11 -11.24 -8.38
C THR A 25 -3.44 -11.99 -7.11
N VAL A 26 -4.73 -12.07 -6.76
CA VAL A 26 -5.24 -12.85 -5.63
C VAL A 26 -6.32 -13.82 -6.11
N ARG A 27 -6.05 -15.11 -5.95
CA ARG A 27 -7.00 -16.20 -6.23
C ARG A 27 -7.41 -16.88 -4.94
N VAL A 28 -8.67 -16.69 -4.53
CA VAL A 28 -9.24 -17.33 -3.35
C VAL A 28 -9.68 -18.76 -3.69
N PHE A 29 -9.25 -19.72 -2.88
CA PHE A 29 -9.60 -21.13 -3.02
C PHE A 29 -10.85 -21.49 -2.22
N ALA A 30 -11.51 -22.58 -2.58
CA ALA A 30 -12.72 -23.06 -1.92
C ALA A 30 -12.54 -23.42 -0.42
N ASN A 31 -11.31 -23.62 0.04
CA ASN A 31 -11.00 -23.87 1.45
C ASN A 31 -10.75 -22.58 2.26
N GLY A 32 -10.82 -21.40 1.63
CA GLY A 32 -10.56 -20.10 2.27
C GLY A 32 -9.09 -19.68 2.31
N LYS A 33 -8.17 -20.54 1.84
CA LYS A 33 -6.80 -20.12 1.52
C LYS A 33 -6.81 -19.32 0.21
N TYR A 34 -5.74 -18.61 -0.08
CA TYR A 34 -5.60 -17.90 -1.34
C TYR A 34 -4.18 -17.97 -1.86
N HIS A 35 -4.03 -17.94 -3.18
CA HIS A 35 -2.75 -17.73 -3.85
C HIS A 35 -2.63 -16.24 -4.15
N MET A 36 -1.49 -15.67 -3.77
CA MET A 36 -1.15 -14.28 -4.05
C MET A 36 0.12 -14.24 -4.88
N LYS A 37 0.11 -13.40 -5.91
CA LYS A 37 1.24 -13.21 -6.82
C LYS A 37 1.45 -11.72 -7.09
N PHE A 38 2.66 -11.26 -6.86
CA PHE A 38 3.17 -9.99 -7.33
C PHE A 38 3.92 -10.21 -8.63
N ARG A 39 3.69 -9.34 -9.60
CA ARG A 39 4.52 -9.21 -10.79
C ARG A 39 4.79 -7.72 -11.01
N THR A 40 6.03 -7.32 -10.82
CA THR A 40 6.50 -5.94 -11.01
C THR A 40 7.43 -5.92 -12.21
N GLU A 41 7.25 -4.93 -13.08
CA GLU A 41 7.99 -4.78 -14.33
C GLU A 41 8.32 -3.31 -14.56
N GLY A 42 9.56 -3.03 -14.98
CA GLY A 42 10.06 -1.68 -15.24
C GLY A 42 11.53 -1.72 -15.62
N ASP A 43 12.18 -0.56 -15.57
CA ASP A 43 13.64 -0.51 -15.69
C ASP A 43 14.33 -1.02 -14.41
N LYS A 44 15.65 -1.06 -14.41
CA LYS A 44 16.40 -1.59 -13.27
C LYS A 44 16.30 -0.68 -12.04
N GLU A 45 16.45 0.63 -12.24
CA GLU A 45 16.59 1.56 -11.12
C GLU A 45 15.26 1.65 -10.39
N ASP A 46 14.17 1.69 -11.15
CA ASP A 46 12.81 1.80 -10.66
C ASP A 46 12.34 0.50 -9.98
N VAL A 47 12.51 -0.67 -10.62
CA VAL A 47 12.08 -1.97 -10.04
C VAL A 47 12.79 -2.32 -8.73
N PHE A 48 14.01 -1.82 -8.52
CA PHE A 48 14.84 -2.13 -7.35
C PHE A 48 14.97 -0.95 -6.36
N ASN A 49 14.24 0.16 -6.55
CA ASN A 49 14.27 1.34 -5.66
C ASN A 49 13.65 1.09 -4.26
N GLN A 50 12.94 -0.04 -4.08
CA GLN A 50 12.31 -0.51 -2.84
C GLN A 50 11.16 0.35 -2.29
N ASP A 51 10.52 1.17 -3.10
CA ASP A 51 9.34 1.96 -2.71
C ASP A 51 8.08 1.11 -2.43
N PHE A 52 7.90 0.05 -3.23
CA PHE A 52 6.92 -1.00 -3.06
C PHE A 52 7.61 -2.33 -2.78
N LEU A 53 7.75 -2.63 -1.49
CA LEU A 53 8.46 -3.83 -1.04
C LEU A 53 7.72 -5.13 -1.42
N ILE A 54 8.32 -5.86 -2.36
CA ILE A 54 7.83 -7.18 -2.78
C ILE A 54 8.35 -8.24 -1.78
N PRO A 55 7.48 -9.08 -1.19
CA PRO A 55 7.92 -10.10 -0.25
C PRO A 55 8.71 -11.21 -0.96
N MET A 56 9.94 -11.48 -0.55
CA MET A 56 10.80 -12.50 -1.20
C MET A 56 11.24 -13.65 -0.28
N SER A 57 10.95 -13.55 1.02
CA SER A 57 11.33 -14.57 2.00
C SER A 57 10.22 -15.59 2.21
N SER A 58 10.58 -16.80 2.67
CA SER A 58 9.60 -17.86 3.00
C SER A 58 8.41 -17.30 3.79
N PRO A 59 7.15 -17.56 3.38
CA PRO A 59 6.70 -18.63 2.47
C PRO A 59 6.69 -18.27 0.97
N TRP A 60 7.24 -17.13 0.58
CA TRP A 60 7.23 -16.64 -0.79
C TRP A 60 8.30 -17.31 -1.65
N ALA A 61 7.91 -17.67 -2.86
CA ALA A 61 8.81 -18.08 -3.93
C ALA A 61 8.97 -16.88 -4.87
N ALA A 62 10.20 -16.34 -4.95
CA ALA A 62 10.51 -15.19 -5.78
C ALA A 62 11.51 -15.54 -6.88
N GLU A 63 11.31 -14.96 -8.06
CA GLU A 63 12.20 -15.04 -9.21
C GLU A 63 12.40 -13.63 -9.79
N ILE A 64 13.61 -13.38 -10.28
CA ILE A 64 13.97 -12.15 -10.98
C ILE A 64 14.36 -12.54 -12.40
N ILE A 65 13.74 -11.87 -13.37
CA ILE A 65 13.89 -12.17 -14.80
C ILE A 65 14.31 -10.88 -15.51
N GLU A 66 15.30 -10.99 -16.39
CA GLU A 66 15.67 -9.93 -17.33
C GLU A 66 15.14 -10.31 -18.71
N LYS A 67 14.43 -9.39 -19.36
CA LYS A 67 13.93 -9.56 -20.73
C LYS A 67 14.54 -8.48 -21.61
N GLY A 68 15.17 -8.89 -22.70
CA GLY A 68 15.50 -7.95 -23.78
C GLY A 68 14.21 -7.50 -24.45
N ASN A 69 14.05 -6.20 -24.68
CA ASN A 69 12.99 -5.71 -25.53
C ASN A 69 13.27 -6.12 -26.99
N GLU A 70 12.27 -6.66 -27.71
CA GLU A 70 12.45 -7.04 -29.12
C GLU A 70 12.60 -5.81 -30.03
N ASP A 71 12.14 -4.64 -29.56
CA ASP A 71 12.08 -3.38 -30.31
C ASP A 71 13.09 -2.30 -29.82
N SER A 72 13.82 -2.53 -28.71
CA SER A 72 14.89 -1.65 -28.21
C SER A 72 16.03 -2.46 -27.56
N ASP A 73 17.24 -1.91 -27.46
CA ASP A 73 18.37 -2.52 -26.72
C ASP A 73 18.16 -2.45 -25.18
N GLU A 74 16.97 -2.09 -24.70
CA GLU A 74 16.68 -1.93 -23.27
C GLU A 74 16.32 -3.26 -22.61
N ILE A 75 16.80 -3.41 -21.37
CA ILE A 75 16.57 -4.59 -20.54
C ILE A 75 15.45 -4.27 -19.56
N VAL A 76 14.33 -4.96 -19.71
CA VAL A 76 13.20 -4.89 -18.78
C VAL A 76 13.45 -5.86 -17.63
N HIS A 77 13.37 -5.35 -16.41
CA HIS A 77 13.53 -6.14 -15.20
C HIS A 77 12.14 -6.54 -14.68
N VAL A 78 11.99 -7.82 -14.34
CA VAL A 78 10.72 -8.37 -13.86
C VAL A 78 10.96 -9.12 -12.56
N ILE A 79 10.27 -8.70 -11.50
CA ILE A 79 10.20 -9.45 -10.25
C ILE A 79 8.86 -10.18 -10.21
N ILE A 80 8.91 -11.49 -9.97
CA ILE A 80 7.73 -12.29 -9.67
C ILE A 80 7.88 -12.86 -8.28
N SER A 81 6.88 -12.68 -7.44
CA SER A 81 6.83 -13.32 -6.11
C SER A 81 5.46 -13.88 -5.83
N GLU A 82 5.39 -15.13 -5.38
CA GLU A 82 4.12 -15.78 -5.09
C GLU A 82 4.12 -16.68 -3.84
N ALA A 83 2.96 -16.79 -3.21
CA ALA A 83 2.75 -17.63 -2.04
C ALA A 83 1.30 -18.14 -1.95
N VAL A 84 1.10 -19.23 -1.21
CA VAL A 84 -0.23 -19.67 -0.77
C VAL A 84 -0.40 -19.31 0.71
N LEU A 85 -1.39 -18.48 0.99
CA LEU A 85 -1.61 -17.83 2.28
C LEU A 85 -3.01 -18.16 2.82
N ALA A 86 -3.29 -17.77 4.05
CA ALA A 86 -4.58 -18.00 4.71
C ALA A 86 -4.92 -16.86 5.68
N GLY A 87 -6.20 -16.47 5.72
CA GLY A 87 -6.69 -15.46 6.66
C GLY A 87 -6.17 -14.05 6.36
N ASN A 88 -5.78 -13.34 7.43
CA ASN A 88 -5.20 -12.00 7.35
C ASN A 88 -3.69 -12.11 7.08
N THR A 89 -3.17 -11.33 6.14
CA THR A 89 -1.72 -11.18 5.92
C THR A 89 -1.36 -9.71 5.98
N VAL A 90 -0.40 -9.42 6.85
CA VAL A 90 0.16 -8.08 7.05
C VAL A 90 1.59 -8.14 6.53
N PHE A 91 1.87 -7.29 5.56
CA PHE A 91 3.22 -7.04 5.07
C PHE A 91 3.88 -6.00 5.98
N HIS A 92 5.19 -6.15 6.22
CA HIS A 92 5.98 -5.24 7.07
C HIS A 92 5.42 -5.12 8.49
N THR A 93 5.65 -6.14 9.31
CA THR A 93 5.01 -6.30 10.63
C THR A 93 5.43 -5.30 11.70
N ASN A 94 6.47 -4.47 11.46
CA ASN A 94 6.87 -3.44 12.41
C ASN A 94 5.88 -2.28 12.36
N SER A 95 4.91 -2.28 13.28
CA SER A 95 3.85 -1.27 13.32
C SER A 95 4.34 0.14 13.61
N ASN A 96 5.56 0.30 14.11
CA ASN A 96 6.13 1.58 14.49
C ASN A 96 7.01 2.19 13.39
N ASP A 97 7.29 1.42 12.33
CA ASP A 97 8.08 1.90 11.20
C ASP A 97 7.13 2.58 10.18
N PRO A 98 7.24 3.91 9.99
CA PRO A 98 6.42 4.65 9.04
C PRO A 98 6.86 4.46 7.58
N ALA A 99 8.10 4.02 7.31
CA ALA A 99 8.67 4.01 5.97
C ALA A 99 7.92 3.11 4.96
N PRO A 100 7.70 1.81 5.22
CA PRO A 100 7.15 0.90 4.22
C PRO A 100 5.64 1.16 3.96
N LEU A 101 5.24 1.13 2.67
CA LEU A 101 3.82 1.19 2.31
C LEU A 101 3.08 -0.04 2.84
N ARG A 102 2.12 0.19 3.74
CA ARG A 102 1.32 -0.88 4.34
C ARG A 102 0.17 -1.24 3.44
N HIS A 103 0.05 -2.53 3.16
CA HIS A 103 -0.99 -3.03 2.28
C HIS A 103 -1.58 -4.37 2.75
N PRO A 104 -2.25 -4.43 3.92
CA PRO A 104 -2.74 -5.70 4.45
C PRO A 104 -3.89 -6.27 3.61
N ILE A 105 -3.97 -7.60 3.60
CA ILE A 105 -5.01 -8.35 2.90
C ILE A 105 -5.78 -9.27 3.87
N ILE A 106 -7.10 -9.25 3.74
CA ILE A 106 -8.02 -10.04 4.53
C ILE A 106 -8.82 -10.93 3.57
N VAL A 107 -8.66 -12.24 3.71
CA VAL A 107 -9.50 -13.23 3.05
C VAL A 107 -10.29 -14.01 4.10
N GLN A 108 -11.61 -13.99 3.99
CA GLN A 108 -12.51 -14.69 4.91
C GLN A 108 -13.41 -15.66 4.15
N LYS A 109 -13.64 -16.83 4.79
CA LYS A 109 -14.61 -17.83 4.35
C LYS A 109 -15.61 -18.07 5.47
N THR A 110 -16.89 -17.93 5.16
CA THR A 110 -17.99 -18.14 6.11
C THR A 110 -18.92 -19.23 5.59
N ASP A 111 -18.94 -20.37 6.25
CA ASP A 111 -19.88 -21.45 5.94
C ASP A 111 -21.23 -21.20 6.63
N ARG A 112 -22.29 -21.17 5.84
CA ARG A 112 -23.69 -21.14 6.29
C ARG A 112 -24.36 -22.49 6.00
N LEU A 113 -25.60 -22.64 6.46
CA LEU A 113 -26.36 -23.88 6.30
C LEU A 113 -26.55 -24.26 4.81
N PHE A 114 -26.84 -23.28 3.97
CA PHE A 114 -27.18 -23.46 2.54
C PHE A 114 -26.21 -22.80 1.57
N SER A 115 -25.19 -22.11 2.08
CA SER A 115 -24.22 -21.39 1.27
C SER A 115 -22.86 -21.33 1.95
N THR A 116 -21.84 -20.97 1.18
CA THR A 116 -20.53 -20.56 1.67
C THR A 116 -20.23 -19.19 1.06
N GLU A 117 -19.89 -18.23 1.88
CA GLU A 117 -19.53 -16.86 1.47
C GLU A 117 -18.02 -16.66 1.56
N TYR A 118 -17.48 -15.88 0.63
CA TYR A 118 -16.08 -15.48 0.61
C TYR A 118 -16.00 -13.96 0.55
N ILE A 119 -15.08 -13.38 1.31
CA ILE A 119 -14.77 -11.95 1.30
C ILE A 119 -13.28 -11.80 1.03
N LEU A 120 -12.96 -10.95 0.07
CA LEU A 120 -11.62 -10.45 -0.24
C LEU A 120 -11.60 -8.96 0.04
N ARG A 121 -10.68 -8.53 0.90
CA ARG A 121 -10.45 -7.12 1.19
C ARG A 121 -8.95 -6.83 1.22
N GLN A 122 -8.50 -5.97 0.32
CA GLN A 122 -7.12 -5.47 0.28
C GLN A 122 -7.16 -3.98 0.60
N VAL A 123 -6.30 -3.54 1.51
CA VAL A 123 -6.16 -2.12 1.86
C VAL A 123 -4.78 -1.67 1.42
N PHE A 124 -4.67 -0.48 0.86
CA PHE A 124 -3.42 0.28 0.76
C PHE A 124 -3.59 1.47 1.70
N ASN A 125 -2.79 1.49 2.76
CA ASN A 125 -2.93 2.47 3.81
C ASN A 125 -2.50 3.85 3.31
N GLY A 126 -3.35 4.85 3.59
CA GLY A 126 -3.08 6.23 3.29
C GLY A 126 -1.86 6.74 4.06
N ARG A 127 -0.94 7.42 3.37
CA ARG A 127 0.28 7.98 3.98
C ARG A 127 0.08 9.36 4.61
N ARG A 128 -1.13 9.94 4.47
CA ARG A 128 -1.52 11.23 5.08
C ARG A 128 -0.62 12.39 4.65
N VAL A 129 -0.17 12.36 3.40
CA VAL A 129 0.85 13.30 2.90
C VAL A 129 0.34 14.74 2.97
N HIS A 130 -0.94 15.01 2.71
CA HIS A 130 -1.49 16.36 2.83
C HIS A 130 -1.44 16.93 4.25
N GLN A 131 -1.39 16.08 5.29
CA GLN A 131 -1.24 16.53 6.67
C GLN A 131 0.23 16.58 7.12
N LYS A 132 1.08 15.71 6.59
CA LYS A 132 2.51 15.63 6.97
C LYS A 132 3.38 16.61 6.18
N TYR A 133 3.19 16.64 4.86
CA TYR A 133 4.01 17.32 3.86
C TYR A 133 3.10 18.02 2.81
N PRO A 134 2.34 19.07 3.17
CA PRO A 134 1.41 19.72 2.24
C PRO A 134 2.10 20.37 1.03
N LEU A 135 3.32 20.89 1.14
CA LEU A 135 4.05 21.43 -0.01
C LEU A 135 4.51 20.31 -0.94
N MET A 136 5.01 19.20 -0.38
CA MET A 136 5.33 18.00 -1.16
C MET A 136 4.13 17.50 -1.94
N ALA A 137 2.95 17.46 -1.32
CA ALA A 137 1.72 17.04 -1.99
C ALA A 137 1.33 17.91 -3.18
N ILE A 138 1.58 19.22 -3.11
CA ILE A 138 1.33 20.15 -4.21
C ILE A 138 2.34 19.93 -5.33
N GLU A 139 3.62 19.78 -4.99
CA GLU A 139 4.69 19.54 -5.97
C GLU A 139 4.49 18.22 -6.73
N MET A 140 4.07 17.16 -6.03
CA MET A 140 3.73 15.88 -6.67
C MET A 140 2.51 15.98 -7.61
N GLN A 141 1.63 16.96 -7.46
CA GLN A 141 0.49 17.16 -8.38
C GLN A 141 0.85 18.04 -9.57
N ASP A 142 1.73 19.03 -9.37
CA ASP A 142 2.15 20.00 -10.37
C ASP A 142 3.55 19.66 -10.90
N ALA A 143 3.64 18.68 -11.82
CA ALA A 143 4.88 18.15 -12.43
C ALA A 143 5.69 19.15 -13.30
N GLY A 144 5.64 20.45 -13.02
CA GLY A 144 6.17 21.51 -13.88
C GLY A 144 6.99 22.60 -13.18
N ASN A 145 7.30 22.50 -11.88
CA ASN A 145 7.94 23.61 -11.17
C ASN A 145 9.12 23.22 -10.25
N ASP A 146 10.26 22.94 -10.89
CA ASP A 146 11.60 22.65 -10.33
C ASP A 146 12.15 23.70 -9.32
N SER A 147 11.45 24.81 -9.11
CA SER A 147 11.86 25.88 -8.19
C SER A 147 11.42 25.68 -6.73
N THR A 148 10.63 24.64 -6.43
CA THR A 148 9.99 24.45 -5.10
C THR A 148 10.64 23.35 -4.24
N GLY A 149 11.42 22.44 -4.83
CA GLY A 149 11.97 21.27 -4.13
C GLY A 149 12.80 21.58 -2.88
N LYS A 150 13.50 22.72 -2.85
CA LYS A 150 14.25 23.17 -1.64
C LYS A 150 13.33 23.51 -0.47
N ILE A 151 12.16 24.07 -0.74
CA ILE A 151 11.19 24.44 0.29
C ILE A 151 10.50 23.16 0.80
N VAL A 152 10.20 22.23 -0.10
CA VAL A 152 9.65 20.90 0.25
C VAL A 152 10.60 20.13 1.15
N GLU A 153 11.90 20.14 0.87
CA GLU A 153 12.89 19.51 1.74
C GLU A 153 12.86 20.07 3.18
N THR A 154 12.75 21.39 3.34
CA THR A 154 12.65 21.99 4.69
C THR A 154 11.38 21.59 5.43
N GLU A 155 10.25 21.43 4.72
CA GLU A 155 9.00 20.94 5.29
C GLU A 155 9.16 19.50 5.80
N ILE A 156 9.76 18.64 4.98
CA ILE A 156 10.04 17.24 5.33
C ILE A 156 10.94 17.19 6.57
N ILE A 157 12.05 17.95 6.59
CA ILE A 157 12.95 17.98 7.75
C ILE A 157 12.24 18.49 9.00
N MET A 158 11.40 19.53 8.88
CA MET A 158 10.64 20.08 10.01
C MET A 158 9.63 19.07 10.58
N TYR A 159 8.93 18.33 9.72
CA TYR A 159 8.04 17.26 10.15
C TYR A 159 8.81 16.13 10.82
N CYS A 160 9.89 15.65 10.20
CA CYS A 160 10.73 14.59 10.74
C CYS A 160 11.27 14.97 12.13
N LEU A 161 11.70 16.23 12.31
CA LEU A 161 12.18 16.74 13.59
C LEU A 161 11.09 16.73 14.66
N ASP A 162 9.88 17.19 14.34
CA ASP A 162 8.75 17.18 15.28
C ASP A 162 8.33 15.75 15.66
N ALA A 163 8.27 14.86 14.66
CA ALA A 163 7.96 13.45 14.85
C ALA A 163 9.03 12.73 15.69
N GLY A 164 10.31 12.89 15.36
CA GLY A 164 11.43 12.30 16.09
C GLY A 164 11.51 12.78 17.54
N ILE A 165 11.27 14.07 17.83
CA ILE A 165 11.17 14.55 19.22
C ILE A 165 9.98 13.91 19.94
N SER A 166 8.85 13.71 19.24
CA SER A 166 7.63 13.13 19.82
C SER A 166 7.79 11.65 20.15
N ASP A 167 8.44 10.88 19.28
CA ASP A 167 8.74 9.45 19.50
C ASP A 167 9.65 9.23 20.71
N LEU A 168 10.53 10.19 20.99
CA LEU A 168 11.41 10.14 22.14
C LEU A 168 10.75 10.57 23.45
N GLN A 169 9.52 11.10 23.44
CA GLN A 169 8.92 11.71 24.62
C GLN A 169 8.81 10.76 25.82
N ASP A 170 8.59 9.47 25.57
CA ASP A 170 8.45 8.45 26.62
C ASP A 170 9.79 7.99 27.21
N ILE A 171 10.88 8.11 26.45
CA ILE A 171 12.21 7.57 26.81
C ILE A 171 13.17 8.69 27.23
N MET A 172 13.10 9.83 26.54
CA MET A 172 13.92 11.02 26.75
C MET A 172 13.00 12.25 26.84
N PRO A 173 12.26 12.42 27.95
CA PRO A 173 11.21 13.42 28.03
C PRO A 173 11.74 14.84 27.89
N VAL A 174 11.17 15.58 26.95
CA VAL A 174 11.42 17.01 26.75
C VAL A 174 10.20 17.79 27.20
N LYS A 175 10.41 18.94 27.86
CA LYS A 175 9.30 19.82 28.24
C LYS A 175 8.67 20.40 26.98
N ASN A 176 7.34 20.46 26.90
CA ASN A 176 6.63 21.01 25.73
C ASN A 176 7.14 22.40 25.31
N LEU A 177 7.37 23.30 26.27
CA LEU A 177 7.94 24.63 25.99
C LEU A 177 9.33 24.55 25.35
N LEU A 178 10.17 23.59 25.77
CA LEU A 178 11.50 23.39 25.18
C LEU A 178 11.38 22.81 23.77
N LYS A 179 10.47 21.84 23.55
CA LYS A 179 10.13 21.32 22.22
C LYS A 179 9.71 22.45 21.27
N GLU A 180 8.77 23.29 21.69
CA GLU A 180 8.31 24.45 20.89
C GLU A 180 9.44 25.44 20.59
N ARG A 181 10.32 25.72 21.57
CA ARG A 181 11.49 26.59 21.35
C ARG A 181 12.47 26.01 20.34
N ILE A 182 12.71 24.70 20.38
CA ILE A 182 13.55 24.00 19.40
C ILE A 182 12.93 24.11 18.01
N LEU A 183 11.66 23.72 17.86
CA LEU A 183 10.97 23.78 16.56
C LEU A 183 10.94 25.21 15.99
N ASN A 184 10.68 26.22 16.82
CA ASN A 184 10.70 27.62 16.39
C ASN A 184 12.11 28.10 16.01
N HIS A 185 13.16 27.61 16.68
CA HIS A 185 14.54 27.90 16.29
C HIS A 185 14.86 27.34 14.90
N PHE A 186 14.51 26.08 14.63
CA PHE A 186 14.70 25.47 13.31
C PHE A 186 13.90 26.19 12.23
N ARG A 187 12.62 26.53 12.48
CA ARG A 187 11.82 27.35 11.56
C ARG A 187 12.50 28.67 11.24
N GLY A 188 13.01 29.38 12.25
CA GLY A 188 13.72 30.65 12.04
C GLY A 188 15.02 30.48 11.24
N VAL A 189 15.72 29.36 11.40
CA VAL A 189 16.91 29.04 10.59
C VAL A 189 16.53 28.81 9.14
N PHE A 190 15.48 28.04 8.87
CA PHE A 190 15.02 27.78 7.50
C PHE A 190 14.45 29.02 6.83
N SER A 191 13.60 29.82 7.51
CA SER A 191 13.10 31.08 6.96
C SER A 191 14.22 32.07 6.62
N LYS A 192 15.25 32.15 7.47
CA LYS A 192 16.41 33.00 7.17
C LYS A 192 17.22 32.48 5.98
N ALA A 193 17.38 31.16 5.87
CA ALA A 193 18.06 30.55 4.72
C ALA A 193 17.30 30.81 3.42
N GLU A 194 15.97 30.76 3.45
CA GLU A 194 15.07 31.12 2.34
C GLU A 194 15.24 32.58 1.94
N GLU A 195 15.13 33.52 2.89
CA GLU A 195 15.32 34.95 2.64
C GLU A 195 16.70 35.27 2.03
N GLU A 196 17.75 34.54 2.45
CA GLU A 196 19.12 34.74 1.96
C GLU A 196 19.41 33.99 0.65
N GLY A 197 18.45 33.21 0.11
CA GLY A 197 18.66 32.36 -1.07
C GLY A 197 19.66 31.23 -0.84
N LYS A 198 19.84 30.82 0.42
CA LYS A 198 20.76 29.78 0.90
C LYS A 198 20.02 28.54 1.40
N LEU A 199 18.78 28.33 0.96
CA LEU A 199 18.12 27.06 1.21
C LEU A 199 18.96 25.94 0.63
N PHE A 200 19.10 24.91 1.44
CA PHE A 200 19.63 23.63 1.02
C PHE A 200 18.66 23.09 -0.03
N GLY A 201 19.21 22.62 -1.15
CA GLY A 201 18.48 21.67 -1.97
C GLY A 201 19.02 20.28 -1.70
N ILE A 202 18.38 19.31 -2.33
CA ILE A 202 18.80 17.91 -2.42
C ILE A 202 20.31 17.79 -2.77
N MET A 203 20.96 18.85 -3.32
CA MET A 203 22.36 18.92 -3.74
C MET A 203 23.06 20.22 -3.29
N ASP A 204 23.97 20.17 -2.31
CA ASP A 204 25.07 21.16 -2.30
C ASP A 204 26.42 20.62 -1.77
N ASP A 205 26.57 19.31 -1.47
CA ASP A 205 27.91 18.73 -1.16
C ASP A 205 28.02 17.18 -1.21
N SER A 206 27.12 16.43 -1.85
CA SER A 206 27.29 14.98 -2.10
C SER A 206 27.32 14.65 -3.59
N ASN A 207 28.53 14.30 -4.05
CA ASN A 207 28.91 13.87 -5.40
C ASN A 207 28.06 12.76 -6.04
N ASN A 208 26.83 13.02 -6.49
CA ASN A 208 26.17 12.31 -7.61
C ASN A 208 24.94 13.11 -8.04
N GLU A 209 24.96 13.65 -9.26
CA GLU A 209 23.83 14.37 -9.90
C GLU A 209 22.61 13.47 -10.20
N ASN A 210 22.55 12.26 -9.64
CA ASN A 210 21.59 11.20 -9.99
C ASN A 210 20.76 10.66 -8.81
N ASP A 211 20.94 11.11 -7.56
CA ASP A 211 20.15 10.63 -6.42
C ASP A 211 19.08 11.67 -6.04
N GLU A 212 17.85 11.49 -6.53
CA GLU A 212 16.65 12.25 -6.12
C GLU A 212 16.13 11.79 -4.75
N THR A 213 17.03 11.55 -3.79
CA THR A 213 16.68 10.99 -2.47
C THR A 213 16.92 12.04 -1.38
N PHE A 214 15.92 12.27 -0.52
CA PHE A 214 16.07 13.08 0.69
C PHE A 214 17.03 12.40 1.67
N VAL A 215 18.00 13.17 2.17
CA VAL A 215 19.00 12.70 3.13
C VAL A 215 18.93 13.54 4.41
N LEU A 216 19.08 12.92 5.57
CA LEU A 216 19.12 13.63 6.85
C LEU A 216 20.33 14.60 6.89
N PRO A 217 20.13 15.93 7.03
CA PRO A 217 21.23 16.90 7.06
C PRO A 217 21.88 16.92 8.45
N THR A 218 22.61 15.86 8.78
CA THR A 218 23.15 15.57 10.12
C THR A 218 23.89 16.75 10.74
N GLN A 219 24.73 17.44 9.96
CA GLN A 219 25.53 18.55 10.46
C GLN A 219 24.68 19.79 10.78
N LEU A 220 23.63 20.04 9.98
CA LEU A 220 22.66 21.11 10.23
C LEU A 220 21.89 20.81 11.51
N ILE A 221 21.37 19.60 11.66
CA ILE A 221 20.63 19.18 12.85
C ILE A 221 21.51 19.34 14.10
N LYS A 222 22.73 18.78 14.09
CA LYS A 222 23.69 18.90 15.21
C LYS A 222 24.01 20.35 15.56
N THR A 223 24.21 21.21 14.56
CA THR A 223 24.57 22.62 14.79
C THR A 223 23.43 23.39 15.45
N ASN A 224 22.19 23.18 14.99
CA ASN A 224 21.01 23.90 15.48
C ASN A 224 20.48 23.35 16.83
N PHE A 225 20.91 22.16 17.26
CA PHE A 225 20.68 21.69 18.63
C PHE A 225 21.62 22.31 19.68
N ARG A 226 22.77 22.86 19.28
CA ARG A 226 23.79 23.41 20.21
C ARG A 226 23.24 24.37 21.28
N PRO A 227 22.32 25.30 20.96
CA PRO A 227 21.76 26.23 21.94
C PRO A 227 20.95 25.57 23.07
N PHE A 228 20.57 24.29 22.91
CA PHE A 228 19.65 23.58 23.81
C PHE A 228 20.31 22.45 24.59
N LEU A 229 21.59 22.14 24.34
CA LEU A 229 22.25 20.95 24.89
C LEU A 229 22.26 20.88 26.42
N THR A 230 22.25 22.03 27.11
CA THR A 230 22.20 22.08 28.59
C THR A 230 20.83 21.70 29.15
N ASP A 231 19.78 21.89 28.35
CA ASP A 231 18.39 21.69 28.75
C ASP A 231 17.84 20.34 28.24
N LEU A 232 18.60 19.65 27.40
CA LEU A 232 18.25 18.37 26.79
C LEU A 232 18.85 17.18 27.55
N PRO A 233 18.19 16.00 27.51
CA PRO A 233 18.80 14.76 27.96
C PRO A 233 20.13 14.47 27.27
N LYS A 234 21.02 13.75 27.96
CA LYS A 234 22.30 13.32 27.38
C LYS A 234 22.04 12.44 26.15
N ASN A 235 22.79 12.68 25.07
CA ASN A 235 22.68 12.01 23.77
C ASN A 235 21.33 12.21 23.05
N PHE A 236 20.54 13.21 23.46
CA PHE A 236 19.24 13.49 22.84
C PHE A 236 19.37 13.80 21.35
N THR A 237 20.40 14.56 20.94
CA THR A 237 20.60 14.94 19.54
C THR A 237 20.78 13.70 18.66
N GLU A 238 21.64 12.76 19.06
CA GLU A 238 21.86 11.50 18.35
C GLU A 238 20.57 10.66 18.29
N ALA A 239 19.91 10.47 19.44
CA ALA A 239 18.66 9.72 19.48
C ALA A 239 17.56 10.35 18.61
N CYS A 240 17.49 11.68 18.56
CA CYS A 240 16.51 12.41 17.76
C CYS A 240 16.80 12.25 16.27
N MET A 241 18.06 12.30 15.85
CA MET A 241 18.45 12.03 14.46
C MET A 241 18.10 10.60 14.06
N ASP A 242 18.38 9.62 14.91
CA ASP A 242 18.02 8.22 14.65
C ASP A 242 16.49 8.04 14.52
N ALA A 243 15.72 8.75 15.36
CA ALA A 243 14.26 8.76 15.29
C ALA A 243 13.68 9.51 14.07
N MET A 244 14.44 10.42 13.46
CA MET A 244 14.04 11.12 12.24
C MET A 244 14.15 10.25 10.98
N VAL A 245 15.12 9.31 10.94
CA VAL A 245 15.45 8.52 9.74
C VAL A 245 14.24 7.82 9.12
N PRO A 246 13.38 7.10 9.87
CA PRO A 246 12.25 6.40 9.27
C PRO A 246 11.24 7.32 8.58
N TYR A 247 11.11 8.58 9.04
CA TYR A 247 10.21 9.55 8.43
C TYR A 247 10.79 10.16 7.14
N ILE A 248 12.12 10.23 7.04
CA ILE A 248 12.81 10.63 5.80
C ILE A 248 12.68 9.50 4.77
N GLU A 249 12.90 8.25 5.20
CA GLU A 249 12.64 7.08 4.36
C GLU A 249 11.17 7.02 3.92
N GLU A 250 10.23 7.39 4.81
CA GLU A 250 8.82 7.53 4.46
C GLU A 250 8.60 8.56 3.34
N ALA A 251 9.23 9.74 3.42
CA ALA A 251 9.11 10.76 2.39
C ALA A 251 9.68 10.27 1.04
N ASN A 252 10.86 9.62 1.05
CA ASN A 252 11.48 9.05 -0.15
C ASN A 252 10.61 8.02 -0.84
N VAL A 253 10.11 7.04 -0.07
CA VAL A 253 9.17 6.03 -0.60
C VAL A 253 7.93 6.69 -1.19
N THR A 254 7.46 7.80 -0.61
CA THR A 254 6.27 8.50 -1.12
C THR A 254 6.55 9.17 -2.47
N VAL A 255 7.71 9.83 -2.63
CA VAL A 255 8.11 10.43 -3.92
C VAL A 255 8.29 9.36 -4.97
N ASN A 256 9.01 8.28 -4.65
CA ASN A 256 9.31 7.23 -5.61
C ASN A 256 8.04 6.53 -6.13
N LEU A 257 6.97 6.44 -5.33
CA LEU A 257 5.69 5.91 -5.79
C LEU A 257 4.97 6.81 -6.83
N HIS A 258 5.46 8.01 -7.12
CA HIS A 258 4.74 9.01 -7.93
C HIS A 258 4.45 8.55 -9.37
N ASP A 259 5.37 7.84 -10.01
CA ASP A 259 5.25 7.30 -11.37
C ASP A 259 4.79 5.84 -11.41
N ASP A 260 4.63 5.22 -10.23
CA ASP A 260 4.18 3.85 -10.05
C ASP A 260 2.70 3.64 -10.41
N THR A 261 2.45 2.61 -11.22
CA THR A 261 1.09 2.17 -11.58
C THR A 261 0.80 0.76 -11.08
N PHE A 262 -0.35 0.60 -10.44
CA PHE A 262 -0.79 -0.68 -9.88
C PHE A 262 -2.03 -1.22 -10.59
N LYS A 263 -2.04 -2.54 -10.75
CA LYS A 263 -3.24 -3.31 -11.13
C LYS A 263 -3.47 -4.40 -10.10
N PHE A 264 -4.73 -4.61 -9.76
CA PHE A 264 -5.14 -5.71 -8.89
C PHE A 264 -6.13 -6.61 -9.61
N ALA A 265 -5.90 -7.92 -9.55
CA ALA A 265 -6.74 -8.96 -10.12
C ALA A 265 -7.26 -9.88 -9.01
N GLY A 266 -8.57 -9.87 -8.77
CA GLY A 266 -9.23 -10.70 -7.76
C GLY A 266 -10.07 -11.81 -8.37
N ILE A 267 -9.90 -13.04 -7.90
CA ILE A 267 -10.69 -14.20 -8.33
C ILE A 267 -11.28 -14.88 -7.10
N LEU A 268 -12.61 -14.88 -6.98
CA LEU A 268 -13.34 -15.50 -5.87
C LEU A 268 -14.18 -16.70 -6.32
N PRO A 269 -14.35 -17.74 -5.47
CA PRO A 269 -15.23 -18.86 -5.78
C PRO A 269 -16.70 -18.46 -5.81
N GLY A 270 -17.46 -18.96 -6.79
CA GLY A 270 -18.91 -18.80 -6.84
C GLY A 270 -19.37 -17.52 -7.56
N ALA A 271 -20.59 -17.09 -7.24
CA ALA A 271 -21.18 -15.89 -7.85
C ALA A 271 -20.79 -14.65 -7.03
N ILE A 272 -20.31 -13.60 -7.70
CA ILE A 272 -20.00 -12.32 -7.06
C ILE A 272 -21.29 -11.68 -6.57
N THR A 273 -21.31 -11.27 -5.30
CA THR A 273 -22.46 -10.61 -4.65
C THR A 273 -22.20 -9.13 -4.39
N HIS A 274 -20.94 -8.74 -4.25
CA HIS A 274 -20.52 -7.36 -4.03
C HIS A 274 -19.10 -7.16 -4.57
N THR A 275 -18.81 -6.01 -5.17
CA THR A 275 -17.47 -5.62 -5.61
C THR A 275 -17.42 -4.11 -5.86
N ASN A 276 -16.26 -3.50 -5.64
CA ASN A 276 -15.93 -2.16 -6.12
C ASN A 276 -14.93 -2.15 -7.28
N ALA A 277 -14.78 -3.27 -8.00
CA ALA A 277 -13.92 -3.39 -9.18
C ALA A 277 -14.29 -2.42 -10.31
N ASP A 278 -13.27 -1.89 -10.98
CA ASP A 278 -13.43 -1.03 -12.16
C ASP A 278 -14.01 -1.81 -13.34
N SER A 279 -13.65 -3.09 -13.46
CA SER A 279 -14.19 -3.97 -14.49
C SER A 279 -14.18 -5.44 -14.09
N ILE A 280 -14.94 -6.24 -14.84
CA ILE A 280 -15.03 -7.69 -14.68
C ILE A 280 -14.81 -8.33 -16.05
N SER A 281 -13.85 -9.24 -16.14
CA SER A 281 -13.56 -10.01 -17.34
C SER A 281 -13.47 -11.50 -17.00
N ASN A 282 -14.36 -12.29 -17.61
CA ASN A 282 -14.58 -13.70 -17.25
C ASN A 282 -14.93 -13.87 -15.76
N ASP A 283 -14.03 -14.48 -14.99
CA ASP A 283 -14.13 -14.71 -13.54
C ASP A 283 -13.22 -13.77 -12.73
N THR A 284 -12.55 -12.83 -13.39
CA THR A 284 -11.55 -11.95 -12.77
C THR A 284 -12.10 -10.55 -12.62
N LEU A 285 -12.03 -10.03 -11.40
CA LEU A 285 -12.30 -8.66 -11.01
C LEU A 285 -11.03 -7.82 -11.14
N TRP A 286 -11.11 -6.64 -11.73
CA TRP A 286 -9.94 -5.79 -12.01
C TRP A 286 -10.07 -4.41 -11.37
N TRP A 287 -8.98 -3.95 -10.77
CA TRP A 287 -8.79 -2.59 -10.29
C TRP A 287 -7.50 -2.03 -10.88
N THR A 288 -7.50 -0.74 -11.21
CA THR A 288 -6.31 0.03 -11.61
C THR A 288 -6.23 1.26 -10.73
N PHE A 289 -5.06 1.49 -10.14
CA PHE A 289 -4.82 2.60 -9.22
C PHE A 289 -3.35 2.99 -9.25
N ASN A 290 -3.03 4.14 -8.69
CA ASN A 290 -1.68 4.70 -8.58
C ASN A 290 -1.53 5.36 -7.20
N TYR A 291 -0.40 6.01 -6.95
CA TYR A 291 -0.13 6.67 -5.67
C TYR A 291 -1.22 7.66 -5.23
N GLU A 292 -1.85 8.41 -6.16
CA GLU A 292 -2.87 9.41 -5.84
C GLU A 292 -4.03 8.82 -5.04
N HIS A 293 -4.38 7.56 -5.33
CA HIS A 293 -5.49 6.87 -4.68
C HIS A 293 -5.24 6.59 -3.19
N PHE A 294 -3.98 6.46 -2.77
CA PHE A 294 -3.60 6.19 -1.39
C PHE A 294 -2.56 7.19 -0.83
N LEU A 295 -2.41 8.34 -1.47
CA LEU A 295 -1.50 9.41 -1.03
C LEU A 295 -1.93 9.94 0.34
N ASN A 296 -3.24 10.13 0.53
CA ASN A 296 -3.79 10.70 1.76
C ASN A 296 -4.63 9.69 2.55
N ASP A 297 -5.70 9.17 1.94
CA ASP A 297 -6.67 8.26 2.55
C ASP A 297 -6.41 6.80 2.15
N ASP A 298 -7.00 5.86 2.88
CA ASP A 298 -6.86 4.43 2.55
C ASP A 298 -7.57 4.11 1.22
N TYR A 299 -6.86 3.47 0.29
CA TYR A 299 -7.47 2.87 -0.89
C TYR A 299 -7.89 1.43 -0.56
N VAL A 300 -9.18 1.12 -0.73
CA VAL A 300 -9.75 -0.17 -0.33
C VAL A 300 -10.30 -0.91 -1.54
N ILE A 301 -9.80 -2.12 -1.76
CA ILE A 301 -10.30 -3.09 -2.73
C ILE A 301 -11.19 -4.07 -1.98
N GLU A 302 -12.44 -4.22 -2.39
CA GLU A 302 -13.41 -5.11 -1.75
C GLU A 302 -14.18 -5.94 -2.77
N ALA A 303 -14.29 -7.24 -2.50
CA ALA A 303 -15.15 -8.15 -3.23
C ALA A 303 -15.70 -9.24 -2.33
N ALA A 304 -16.94 -9.67 -2.60
CA ALA A 304 -17.57 -10.78 -1.93
C ALA A 304 -18.28 -11.70 -2.92
N SER A 305 -18.29 -12.99 -2.62
CA SER A 305 -18.93 -14.01 -3.45
C SER A 305 -19.63 -15.07 -2.61
N ILE A 306 -20.52 -15.84 -3.26
CA ILE A 306 -21.29 -16.90 -2.62
C ILE A 306 -21.35 -18.16 -3.48
N ILE A 307 -21.23 -19.32 -2.83
CA ILE A 307 -21.53 -20.64 -3.39
C ILE A 307 -22.76 -21.18 -2.66
N TYR A 308 -23.81 -21.52 -3.40
CA TYR A 308 -24.98 -22.22 -2.85
C TYR A 308 -24.77 -23.73 -2.82
N HIS A 309 -25.32 -24.41 -1.80
CA HIS A 309 -25.26 -25.86 -1.61
C HIS A 309 -26.61 -26.50 -1.99
N PRO A 310 -26.92 -26.72 -3.28
CA PRO A 310 -28.25 -27.16 -3.72
C PRO A 310 -28.66 -28.49 -3.10
N LYS A 311 -27.72 -29.42 -2.87
CA LYS A 311 -28.01 -30.71 -2.18
C LYS A 311 -28.51 -30.51 -0.75
N LYS A 312 -27.94 -29.55 0.00
CA LYS A 312 -28.38 -29.23 1.37
C LYS A 312 -29.75 -28.58 1.36
N ILE A 313 -30.01 -27.70 0.39
CA ILE A 313 -31.31 -27.06 0.17
C ILE A 313 -32.37 -28.12 -0.14
N GLN A 314 -32.10 -29.01 -1.11
CA GLN A 314 -33.00 -30.11 -1.48
C GLN A 314 -33.29 -31.04 -0.30
N LEU A 315 -32.27 -31.43 0.47
CA LEU A 315 -32.44 -32.27 1.65
C LEU A 315 -33.33 -31.58 2.70
N ALA A 316 -33.11 -30.29 2.96
CA ALA A 316 -33.94 -29.53 3.90
C ALA A 316 -35.40 -29.44 3.45
N ILE A 317 -35.65 -29.26 2.15
CA ILE A 317 -37.01 -29.28 1.58
C ILE A 317 -37.67 -30.64 1.80
N VAL A 318 -36.96 -31.74 1.50
CA VAL A 318 -37.48 -33.11 1.67
C VAL A 318 -37.77 -33.42 3.14
N LEU A 319 -36.86 -33.10 4.05
CA LEU A 319 -37.06 -33.29 5.49
C LEU A 319 -38.21 -32.43 6.03
N GLY A 320 -38.31 -31.18 5.58
CA GLY A 320 -39.42 -30.29 5.89
C GLY A 320 -40.76 -30.87 5.44
N ALA A 321 -40.86 -31.31 4.19
CA ALA A 321 -42.07 -31.93 3.65
C ALA A 321 -42.46 -33.21 4.43
N LEU A 322 -41.49 -34.07 4.76
CA LEU A 322 -41.73 -35.28 5.54
C LEU A 322 -42.24 -34.97 6.95
N SER A 323 -41.64 -33.98 7.62
CA SER A 323 -42.07 -33.56 8.97
C SER A 323 -43.51 -33.02 8.97
N LEU A 324 -43.87 -32.25 7.93
CA LEU A 324 -45.22 -31.71 7.76
C LEU A 324 -46.24 -32.83 7.50
N LEU A 325 -45.88 -33.81 6.67
CA LEU A 325 -46.71 -34.99 6.41
C LEU A 325 -46.95 -35.82 7.69
N ILE A 326 -45.92 -36.05 8.49
CA ILE A 326 -46.04 -36.75 9.78
C ILE A 326 -46.96 -35.97 10.74
N ALA A 327 -46.81 -34.65 10.83
CA ALA A 327 -47.67 -33.80 11.66
C ALA A 327 -49.15 -33.87 11.22
N LEU A 328 -49.42 -33.83 9.91
CA LEU A 328 -50.77 -34.00 9.36
C LEU A 328 -51.37 -35.36 9.71
N ILE A 329 -50.61 -36.44 9.59
CA ILE A 329 -51.06 -37.79 10.00
C ILE A 329 -51.41 -37.81 11.49
N PHE A 330 -50.59 -37.17 12.33
CA PHE A 330 -50.81 -37.15 13.78
C PHE A 330 -52.07 -36.36 14.15
N ILE A 331 -52.28 -35.20 13.53
CA ILE A 331 -53.50 -34.38 13.69
C ILE A 331 -54.73 -35.16 13.21
N PHE A 332 -54.64 -35.83 12.06
CA PHE A 332 -55.72 -36.65 11.52
C PHE A 332 -56.10 -37.78 12.47
N LYS A 333 -55.11 -38.53 12.99
CA LYS A 333 -55.36 -39.58 13.99
C LYS A 333 -56.01 -39.02 15.25
N LYS A 334 -55.53 -37.90 15.78
CA LYS A 334 -56.09 -37.27 16.99
C LYS A 334 -57.55 -36.86 16.82
N ARG A 335 -57.96 -36.41 15.63
CA ARG A 335 -59.35 -36.06 15.30
C ARG A 335 -60.27 -37.28 15.15
N GLN A 336 -59.74 -38.46 14.88
CA GLN A 336 -60.55 -39.70 14.83
C GLN A 336 -60.73 -40.35 16.21
N THR A 337 -59.84 -40.05 17.16
CA THR A 337 -59.87 -40.60 18.53
C THR A 337 -60.56 -39.68 19.55
N SER A 338 -61.03 -38.51 19.12
CA SER A 338 -61.87 -37.58 19.89
C SER A 338 -63.24 -37.51 19.26
#